data_AF-A0A7C7QKE1-F1
#
_entry.id   AF-A0A7C7QKE1-F1
#
_cell.length_a   1.000
_cell.length_b   1.000
_cell.length_c   1.000
_cell.angle_alpha   90.00
_cell.angle_beta   90.00
_cell.angle_gamma   90.00
#
_symmetry.space_group_name_H-M   'P 1'
#
loop_
_entity.id
_entity.type
_entity.pdbx_description
1 polymer ?
#
loop_
_entity_poly.entity_id
_entity_poly.type
_entity_poly.pdbx_seq_one_letter_code
_entity_poly.pdbx_strand_id
1 'polypeptide(L)'
;MSKLILWCREHSVTVIVLTLLISIFFGYQAKDIRIDVSAEGMMIEGDPDIDFYHQTIETFGTDDITVVYIRDKDLFTTEKLEAIQEVVYKLEELPHVDRVESLFWGDSLGK
;
A
#
# COMPACT_ATOMS: atom_id res chain seq x y z
N MET A 1 -33.65 26.65 -22.40
CA MET A 1 -33.95 25.84 -21.20
C MET A 1 -35.19 24.96 -21.38
N SER A 2 -36.39 25.50 -21.62
CA SER A 2 -37.63 24.69 -21.65
C SER A 2 -37.71 23.63 -22.76
N LYS A 3 -37.06 23.85 -23.92
CA LYS A 3 -37.04 22.88 -25.02
C LYS A 3 -36.27 21.59 -24.70
N LEU A 4 -35.18 21.68 -23.93
CA LEU A 4 -34.40 20.53 -23.46
C LEU A 4 -35.20 19.69 -22.46
N ILE A 5 -35.89 20.36 -21.53
CA ILE A 5 -36.71 19.70 -20.51
C ILE A 5 -37.89 18.95 -21.16
N LEU A 6 -38.54 19.56 -22.16
CA LEU A 6 -39.63 18.91 -22.91
C LEU A 6 -39.13 17.70 -23.72
N TRP A 7 -37.95 17.81 -24.34
CA TRP A 7 -37.35 16.72 -25.11
C TRP A 7 -36.94 15.53 -24.23
N CYS A 8 -36.36 15.78 -23.05
CA CYS A 8 -36.06 14.74 -22.06
C CYS A 8 -37.32 14.02 -21.55
N ARG A 9 -38.48 14.71 -21.52
CA ARG A 9 -39.76 14.12 -21.11
C ARG A 9 -40.31 13.14 -22.15
N GLU A 10 -40.20 13.47 -23.43
CA GLU A 10 -40.67 12.60 -24.53
C GLU A 10 -39.73 11.41 -24.79
N HIS A 11 -38.42 11.56 -24.54
CA HIS A 11 -37.40 10.51 -24.77
C HIS A 11 -36.80 9.98 -23.47
N SER A 12 -37.66 9.75 -22.46
CA SER A 12 -37.24 9.35 -21.11
C SER A 12 -36.39 8.08 -21.07
N VAL A 13 -36.73 7.07 -21.88
CA VAL A 13 -35.95 5.82 -22.00
C VAL A 13 -34.54 6.09 -22.53
N THR A 14 -34.39 6.92 -23.56
CA THR A 14 -33.07 7.25 -24.14
C THR A 14 -32.19 7.97 -23.12
N VAL A 15 -32.76 8.90 -22.36
CA VAL A 15 -32.03 9.63 -21.31
C VAL A 15 -31.60 8.69 -20.18
N ILE A 16 -32.48 7.78 -19.76
CA ILE A 16 -32.16 6.77 -18.74
C ILE A 16 -31.03 5.86 -19.23
N VAL A 17 -31.13 5.31 -20.44
CA VAL A 17 -30.10 4.43 -21.01
C VAL A 17 -28.77 5.16 -21.13
N LEU A 18 -28.77 6.41 -21.63
CA LEU A 18 -27.56 7.20 -21.75
C LEU A 18 -26.92 7.48 -20.38
N THR A 19 -27.72 7.85 -19.38
CA THR A 19 -27.24 8.11 -18.02
C THR A 19 -26.68 6.85 -17.38
N LEU A 20 -27.33 5.71 -17.61
CA LEU A 20 -26.90 4.41 -17.13
C LEU A 20 -25.60 3.96 -17.79
N LEU A 21 -25.44 4.18 -19.10
CA LEU A 21 -24.18 3.92 -19.81
C LEU A 21 -23.04 4.79 -19.29
N ILE A 22 -23.28 6.08 -19.07
CA ILE A 22 -22.29 7.00 -18.49
C ILE A 22 -21.93 6.56 -17.06
N SER A 23 -22.93 6.20 -16.25
CA SER A 23 -22.72 5.73 -14.88
C SER A 23 -21.92 4.43 -14.84
N ILE A 24 -22.22 3.47 -15.72
CA ILE A 24 -21.43 2.23 -15.86
C ILE A 24 -20.00 2.53 -16.31
N PHE A 25 -19.81 3.47 -17.25
CA PHE A 25 -18.48 3.85 -17.72
C PHE A 25 -17.62 4.41 -16.58
N PHE A 26 -18.13 5.38 -15.81
CA PHE A 26 -17.43 5.92 -14.65
C PHE A 26 -17.28 4.87 -13.52
N GLY A 27 -18.30 4.05 -13.29
CA GLY A 27 -18.25 2.96 -12.31
C GLY A 27 -17.25 1.86 -12.69
N TYR A 28 -17.00 1.64 -13.98
CA TYR A 28 -15.95 0.73 -14.43
C TYR A 28 -14.56 1.30 -14.11
N GLN A 29 -14.36 2.60 -14.31
CA GLN A 29 -13.10 3.27 -13.99
C GLN A 29 -12.82 3.30 -12.47
N ALA A 30 -13.87 3.27 -11.64
CA ALA A 30 -13.74 3.19 -10.19
C ALA A 30 -13.05 1.91 -9.69
N LYS A 31 -12.92 0.87 -10.52
CA LYS A 31 -12.17 -0.36 -10.19
C LYS A 31 -10.67 -0.13 -10.07
N ASP A 32 -10.15 0.89 -10.75
CA ASP A 32 -8.71 1.19 -10.77
C ASP A 32 -8.31 2.21 -9.71
N ILE A 33 -9.22 2.57 -8.79
CA ILE A 33 -8.91 3.45 -7.66
C ILE A 33 -7.86 2.75 -6.78
N ARG A 34 -6.65 3.29 -6.79
CA ARG A 34 -5.57 2.91 -5.89
C ARG A 34 -5.66 3.78 -4.65
N ILE A 35 -5.71 3.15 -3.48
CA ILE A 35 -5.63 3.85 -2.21
C ILE A 35 -4.16 3.85 -1.83
N ASP A 36 -3.55 5.03 -1.86
CA ASP A 36 -2.24 5.25 -1.29
C ASP A 36 -2.41 5.64 0.18
N VAL A 37 -1.85 4.84 1.09
CA VAL A 37 -1.88 5.08 2.54
C VAL A 37 -0.48 5.41 3.05
N SER A 38 0.48 5.64 2.15
CA SER A 38 1.82 6.07 2.52
C SER A 38 1.78 7.45 3.20
N ALA A 39 2.78 7.70 4.05
CA ALA A 39 2.95 9.01 4.64
C ALA A 39 3.24 10.07 3.56
N GLU A 40 3.94 9.69 2.49
CA GLU A 40 4.26 10.52 1.34
C GLU A 40 3.00 11.08 0.66
N GLY A 41 2.00 10.24 0.39
CA GLY A 41 0.73 10.67 -0.22
C GLY A 41 -0.11 11.65 0.64
N MET A 42 0.25 11.82 1.91
CA MET A 42 -0.37 12.80 2.82
C MET A 42 0.44 14.11 2.94
N MET A 43 1.62 14.19 2.33
CA MET A 43 2.45 15.40 2.34
C MET A 43 1.87 16.50 1.42
N ILE A 44 2.20 17.76 1.72
CA ILE A 44 1.71 18.91 0.95
C ILE A 44 2.54 19.06 -0.32
N GLU A 45 1.91 18.91 -1.48
CA GLU A 45 2.57 19.14 -2.78
C GLU A 45 3.23 20.53 -2.85
N GLY A 46 4.52 20.56 -3.20
CA GLY A 46 5.30 21.79 -3.37
C GLY A 46 5.99 22.32 -2.11
N ASP A 47 5.95 21.58 -1.00
CA ASP A 47 6.73 21.89 0.20
C ASP A 47 8.23 21.57 -0.03
N PRO A 48 9.17 22.51 0.22
CA PRO A 48 10.61 22.24 0.11
C PRO A 48 11.10 21.08 0.99
N ASP A 49 10.38 20.71 2.05
CA ASP A 49 10.73 19.57 2.90
C ASP A 49 10.57 18.22 2.19
N ILE A 50 9.77 18.14 1.12
CA ILE A 50 9.61 16.93 0.30
C ILE A 50 10.91 16.60 -0.44
N ASP A 51 11.63 17.60 -0.94
CA ASP A 51 12.92 17.38 -1.62
C ASP A 51 13.94 16.77 -0.66
N PHE A 52 13.94 17.24 0.60
CA PHE A 52 14.79 16.67 1.65
C PHE A 52 14.39 15.24 2.03
N TYR A 53 13.10 14.96 2.09
CA TYR A 53 12.58 13.60 2.30
C TYR A 53 13.04 12.65 1.18
N HIS A 54 12.86 13.01 -0.08
CA HIS A 54 13.31 12.19 -1.21
C HIS A 54 14.83 11.94 -1.20
N GLN A 55 15.63 12.97 -0.87
CA GLN A 55 17.09 12.80 -0.73
C GLN A 55 17.45 11.82 0.40
N THR A 56 16.68 11.83 1.49
CA THR A 56 16.85 10.90 2.61
C THR A 56 16.56 9.46 2.16
N ILE A 57 15.45 9.24 1.46
CA ILE A 57 15.08 7.92 0.92
C ILE A 57 16.12 7.44 -0.11
N GLU A 58 16.62 8.32 -0.98
CA GLU A 58 17.67 7.97 -1.95
C GLU A 58 18.98 7.58 -1.27
N THR A 59 19.31 8.22 -0.14
CA THR A 59 20.57 8.00 0.58
C THR A 59 20.52 6.79 1.52
N PHE A 60 19.43 6.62 2.25
CA PHE A 60 19.31 5.64 3.34
C PHE A 60 18.42 4.44 3.01
N GLY A 61 17.67 4.50 1.90
CA GLY A 61 16.74 3.45 1.47
C GLY A 61 15.30 3.72 1.90
N THR A 62 14.48 2.67 1.88
CA THR A 62 13.04 2.74 2.16
C THR A 62 12.75 3.12 3.62
N ASP A 63 11.69 3.90 3.82
CA ASP A 63 11.07 4.16 5.11
C ASP A 63 9.93 3.17 5.45
N ASP A 64 9.61 2.26 4.52
CA ASP A 64 8.63 1.20 4.72
C ASP A 64 9.21 0.08 5.61
N ILE A 65 9.13 0.30 6.92
CA ILE A 65 9.65 -0.61 7.93
C ILE A 65 8.50 -1.27 8.68
N THR A 66 8.44 -2.60 8.64
CA THR A 66 7.50 -3.40 9.43
C THR A 66 8.19 -4.07 10.61
N VAL A 67 7.69 -3.84 11.82
CA VAL A 67 8.21 -4.48 13.05
C VAL A 67 7.33 -5.65 13.47
N VAL A 68 7.89 -6.86 13.49
CA VAL A 68 7.21 -8.07 13.95
C VAL A 68 7.59 -8.37 15.40
N TYR A 69 6.61 -8.37 16.30
CA TYR A 69 6.80 -8.67 17.71
C TYR A 69 6.24 -10.05 18.08
N ILE A 70 7.08 -10.90 18.66
CA ILE A 70 6.71 -12.26 19.09
C ILE A 70 6.79 -12.32 20.61
N ARG A 71 5.71 -12.78 21.25
CA ARG A 71 5.63 -12.97 22.70
C ARG A 71 5.16 -14.38 23.02
N ASP A 72 5.98 -15.09 23.77
CA ASP A 72 5.67 -16.41 24.31
C ASP A 72 6.37 -16.56 25.67
N LYS A 73 5.82 -17.38 26.58
CA LYS A 73 6.37 -17.61 27.92
C LYS A 73 7.70 -18.37 27.90
N ASP A 74 7.86 -19.26 26.94
CA ASP A 74 9.01 -20.16 26.77
C ASP A 74 9.70 -19.90 25.42
N LEU A 75 9.79 -18.63 24.99
CA LEU A 75 10.27 -18.24 23.66
C LEU A 75 11.65 -18.82 23.29
N PHE A 76 12.50 -19.05 24.29
CA PHE A 76 13.87 -19.52 24.13
C PHE A 76 14.01 -21.05 24.13
N THR A 77 12.93 -21.82 23.94
CA THR A 77 13.09 -23.26 23.66
C THR A 77 13.60 -23.48 22.24
N THR A 78 14.36 -24.55 22.04
CA THR A 78 14.95 -24.90 20.74
C THR A 78 13.89 -24.97 19.64
N GLU A 79 12.76 -25.61 19.93
CA GLU A 79 11.69 -25.81 18.94
C GLU A 79 11.06 -24.49 18.49
N LYS A 80 10.94 -23.51 19.40
CA LYS A 80 10.37 -22.19 19.07
C LYS A 80 11.38 -21.32 18.34
N LEU A 81 12.65 -21.37 18.73
CA LEU A 81 13.70 -20.65 18.03
C LEU A 81 13.86 -21.14 16.59
N GLU A 82 13.82 -22.46 16.37
CA GLU A 82 13.83 -23.06 15.02
C GLU A 82 12.63 -22.58 14.18
N ALA A 83 11.43 -22.56 14.77
CA ALA A 83 10.24 -22.07 14.07
C ALA A 83 10.33 -20.58 13.71
N ILE A 84 10.87 -19.74 14.60
CA ILE A 84 11.06 -18.31 14.31
C ILE A 84 12.12 -18.12 13.22
N GLN A 85 13.21 -18.87 13.29
CA GLN A 85 14.26 -18.84 12.26
C GLN A 85 13.71 -19.22 10.88
N GLU A 86 12.84 -20.24 10.81
CA GLU A 86 12.17 -20.61 9.56
C GLU A 86 11.29 -19.48 9.02
N VAL A 87 10.57 -18.76 9.89
CA VAL A 87 9.76 -17.60 9.49
C VAL A 87 10.64 -16.47 8.95
N VAL A 88 11.77 -16.18 9.60
CA VAL A 88 12.72 -15.15 9.15
C VAL A 88 13.21 -15.46 7.74
N TYR A 89 13.66 -16.69 7.47
CA TYR A 89 14.12 -17.07 6.13
C TYR A 89 13.02 -17.00 5.08
N LYS A 90 11.80 -17.42 5.43
CA LYS A 90 10.65 -17.30 4.51
C LYS A 90 10.31 -15.85 4.18
N LEU A 91 10.50 -14.93 5.11
CA LEU A 91 10.29 -13.50 4.87
C LEU A 91 11.36 -12.93 3.94
N GLU A 92 12.63 -13.36 4.08
CA GLU A 92 13.73 -12.96 3.18
C GLU A 92 13.54 -13.44 1.74
N GLU A 93 12.91 -14.60 1.55
CA GLU A 93 12.63 -15.15 0.22
C GLU A 93 11.48 -14.43 -0.51
N LEU A 94 10.74 -13.54 0.16
CA LEU A 94 9.64 -12.82 -0.47
C LEU A 94 10.16 -11.81 -1.49
N PRO A 95 9.56 -11.75 -2.70
CA PRO A 95 10.06 -10.91 -3.80
C PRO A 95 9.94 -9.40 -3.55
N HIS A 96 9.25 -8.99 -2.49
CA HIS A 96 9.01 -7.59 -2.13
C HIS A 96 9.70 -7.20 -0.81
N VAL A 97 10.52 -8.07 -0.25
CA VAL A 97 11.27 -7.80 0.98
C VAL A 97 12.73 -7.57 0.62
N ASP A 98 13.19 -6.33 0.83
CA ASP A 98 14.59 -5.97 0.54
C ASP A 98 15.56 -6.50 1.60
N ARG A 99 15.15 -6.45 2.88
CA ARG A 99 15.99 -6.86 4.01
C ARG A 99 15.15 -7.24 5.23
N VAL A 100 15.53 -8.34 5.88
CA VAL A 100 14.97 -8.74 7.18
C VAL A 100 16.07 -8.62 8.22
N GLU A 101 15.86 -7.81 9.26
CA GLU A 101 16.76 -7.70 10.40
C GLU A 101 16.27 -8.63 11.51
N SER A 102 17.11 -9.56 11.96
CA SER A 102 16.74 -10.57 12.97
C SER A 102 17.93 -10.97 13.86
N LEU A 103 17.64 -11.57 15.02
CA LEU A 103 18.65 -12.09 15.94
C LEU A 103 19.38 -13.35 15.43
N PHE A 104 18.90 -13.97 14.34
CA PHE A 104 19.47 -15.18 13.76
C PHE A 104 20.59 -14.87 12.75
N TRP A 105 20.79 -13.61 12.39
CA TRP A 105 21.86 -13.19 11.50
C TRP A 105 23.23 -13.28 12.19
N GLY A 106 24.12 -14.06 11.57
CA GLY A 106 25.39 -14.49 12.15
C GLY A 106 26.52 -13.45 12.25
N ASP A 107 26.25 -12.15 12.01
CA ASP A 107 27.27 -11.09 12.09
C ASP A 107 27.07 -10.14 13.29
N SER A 108 26.02 -10.34 14.10
CA SER A 108 25.76 -9.56 15.33
C SER A 108 26.58 -10.04 16.55
N LEU A 109 27.34 -11.14 16.41
CA LEU A 109 28.28 -11.66 17.40
C LEU A 109 29.73 -11.52 16.91
N GLY A 110 30.18 -10.27 16.70
CA GLY A 110 31.60 -9.94 16.76
C GLY A 110 32.19 -9.20 15.57
N LYS A 111 32.10 -7.86 15.63
CA LYS A 111 33.29 -7.00 15.75
C LYS A 111 33.05 -5.92 16.78
#